data_AF-A0A2V6LVL0-F1
#
_entry.id   AF-A0A2V6LVL0-F1
#
_cell.length_a   1.000
_cell.length_b   1.000
_cell.length_c   1.000
_cell.angle_alpha   90.00
_cell.angle_beta   90.00
_cell.angle_gamma   90.00
#
_symmetry.space_group_name_H-M   'P 1'
#
loop_
_entity.id
_entity.type
_entity.pdbx_description
1 polymer ?
#
loop_
_entity_poly.entity_id
_entity_poly.type
_entity_poly.pdbx_seq_one_letter_code
_entity_poly.pdbx_strand_id
1 'polypeptide(L)'
;MKTKQLSTSDLFITTTRFGASAWEQSLAPIHRALELLGRISQTAAMVLAVVLVAVIAWFDYVTGDFSLALFYLVPVVLATWYAGRLSGWLIGVLSAAAWLVGDPVLSHSYGHPLMPYWNAAMLALIYGIVAHLLSTLHRLQIELQERVERRTASLAEVHHRVKNNLQIISSLLMLQAEKLSNAADKTVFDECRDRIYSMARLHERLYSSGEFSDLDFAAHLREMAEMLVRSHTPQGCTLVLDVRADPVAVDLDTAVTLGLIANELLLNALKHGFSGR
;
A
#
# COMPACT_ATOMS: atom_id res chain seq x y z
N MET A 1 -55.99 13.48 -13.14
CA MET A 1 -55.39 13.80 -14.46
C MET A 1 -53.89 13.99 -14.26
N LYS A 2 -53.09 13.08 -14.82
CA LYS A 2 -51.64 13.13 -15.16
C LYS A 2 -50.61 13.84 -14.24
N THR A 3 -49.83 12.99 -13.56
CA THR A 3 -48.34 12.89 -13.61
C THR A 3 -47.51 14.14 -13.93
N LYS A 4 -46.59 14.47 -13.01
CA LYS A 4 -45.23 14.89 -13.39
C LYS A 4 -44.21 14.29 -12.42
N GLN A 5 -43.36 13.46 -13.01
CA GLN A 5 -42.24 12.73 -12.44
C GLN A 5 -40.95 13.55 -12.68
N LEU A 6 -39.90 13.23 -11.91
CA LEU A 6 -38.48 13.67 -11.99
C LEU A 6 -38.15 14.92 -11.15
N SER A 7 -37.03 15.00 -10.42
CA SER A 7 -35.75 14.30 -10.60
C SER A 7 -35.00 14.11 -9.27
N THR A 8 -34.44 12.93 -9.12
CA THR A 8 -33.44 12.50 -8.12
C THR A 8 -32.06 13.10 -8.43
N SER A 9 -31.92 14.42 -8.42
CA SER A 9 -30.65 15.12 -8.74
C SER A 9 -30.00 15.91 -7.60
N ASP A 10 -30.60 15.99 -6.40
CA ASP A 10 -30.09 16.87 -5.34
C ASP A 10 -29.47 16.14 -4.13
N LEU A 11 -29.21 14.82 -4.24
CA LEU A 11 -28.48 14.07 -3.22
C LEU A 11 -27.13 13.57 -3.76
N PHE A 12 -26.40 14.45 -4.44
CA PHE A 12 -24.95 14.26 -4.56
C PHE A 12 -24.33 14.59 -3.21
N ILE A 13 -24.03 13.54 -2.45
CA ILE A 13 -22.91 13.52 -1.54
C ILE A 13 -21.75 14.18 -2.30
N THR A 14 -21.35 15.37 -1.86
CA THR A 14 -20.04 15.93 -2.16
C THR A 14 -19.03 14.90 -1.69
N THR A 15 -18.69 13.98 -2.59
CA THR A 15 -17.40 13.32 -2.58
C THR A 15 -16.43 14.49 -2.61
N THR A 16 -15.85 14.80 -1.45
CA THR A 16 -14.56 15.47 -1.40
C THR A 16 -13.64 14.57 -2.21
N ARG A 17 -13.58 14.83 -3.52
CA ARG A 17 -12.41 14.55 -4.33
C ARG A 17 -11.30 15.18 -3.53
N PHE A 18 -10.53 14.37 -2.80
CA PHE A 18 -9.15 14.70 -2.52
C PHE A 18 -8.55 14.90 -3.91
N GLY A 19 -8.58 16.15 -4.38
CA GLY A 19 -7.88 16.55 -5.58
C GLY A 19 -6.45 16.16 -5.33
N ALA A 20 -5.88 15.38 -6.24
CA ALA A 20 -4.47 15.02 -6.21
C ALA A 20 -3.70 16.24 -5.70
N SER A 21 -3.04 16.07 -4.55
CA SER A 21 -2.47 17.19 -3.81
C SER A 21 -1.59 18.02 -4.75
N ALA A 22 -1.45 19.33 -4.51
CA ALA A 22 -0.59 20.17 -5.37
C ALA A 22 0.81 19.56 -5.60
N TRP A 23 1.28 18.74 -4.65
CA TRP A 23 2.49 17.94 -4.72
C TRP A 23 2.40 16.74 -5.69
N GLU A 24 1.31 15.97 -5.73
CA GLU A 24 1.11 14.90 -6.73
C GLU A 24 1.03 15.43 -8.17
N GLN A 25 0.40 16.59 -8.38
CA GLN A 25 0.38 17.24 -9.70
C GLN A 25 1.76 17.70 -10.14
N SER A 26 2.60 18.16 -9.19
CA SER A 26 3.99 18.54 -9.46
C SER A 26 4.90 17.34 -9.81
N LEU A 27 4.55 16.13 -9.35
CA LEU A 27 5.29 14.88 -9.59
C LEU A 27 4.82 14.13 -10.86
N ALA A 28 3.68 14.51 -11.44
CA ALA A 28 3.16 13.92 -12.67
C ALA A 28 4.16 13.84 -13.85
N PRO A 29 4.98 14.87 -14.16
CA PRO A 29 6.00 14.75 -15.21
C PRO A 29 7.10 13.74 -14.85
N ILE A 30 7.45 13.60 -13.58
CA ILE A 30 8.44 12.63 -13.10
C ILE A 30 7.90 11.20 -13.24
N HIS A 31 6.63 10.96 -12.89
CA HIS A 31 6.00 9.66 -13.12
C HIS A 31 5.93 9.28 -14.60
N ARG A 32 5.56 10.22 -15.48
CA ARG A 32 5.57 9.98 -16.93
C ARG A 32 6.97 9.70 -17.47
N ALA A 33 7.98 10.42 -16.97
CA ALA A 33 9.37 10.16 -17.33
C ALA A 33 9.81 8.75 -16.90
N LEU A 34 9.47 8.34 -15.67
CA LEU A 34 9.75 7.00 -15.14
C LEU A 34 9.02 5.89 -15.92
N GLU A 35 7.77 6.11 -16.34
CA GLU A 35 7.03 5.17 -17.19
C GLU A 35 7.64 5.02 -18.59
N LEU A 36 8.09 6.12 -19.20
CA LEU A 36 8.79 6.09 -20.49
C LEU A 36 10.13 5.38 -20.36
N LEU A 37 10.86 5.64 -19.28
CA LEU A 37 12.08 4.92 -18.90
C LEU A 37 11.77 3.41 -18.75
N GLY A 38 10.66 3.01 -18.13
CA GLY A 38 10.29 1.60 -17.95
C GLY A 38 9.99 0.83 -19.26
N ARG A 39 9.74 1.53 -20.38
CA ARG A 39 9.46 0.91 -21.69
C ARG A 39 10.71 0.65 -22.54
N ILE A 40 11.87 1.12 -22.09
CA ILE A 40 13.13 0.96 -22.84
C ILE A 40 13.58 -0.50 -22.73
N SER A 41 13.80 -1.15 -23.87
CA SER A 41 14.34 -2.51 -23.90
C SER A 41 15.78 -2.54 -23.40
N GLN A 42 16.23 -3.68 -22.87
CA GLN A 42 17.61 -3.85 -22.40
C GLN A 42 18.64 -3.50 -23.50
N THR A 43 18.34 -3.88 -24.75
CA THR A 43 19.21 -3.58 -25.91
C THR A 43 19.25 -2.09 -26.22
N ALA A 44 18.11 -1.39 -26.21
CA ALA A 44 18.05 0.04 -26.44
C ALA A 44 18.80 0.82 -25.35
N ALA A 45 18.66 0.43 -24.08
CA ALA A 45 19.40 1.03 -22.98
C ALA A 45 20.92 0.80 -23.12
N MET A 46 21.35 -0.39 -23.54
CA MET A 46 22.76 -0.67 -23.79
C MET A 46 23.33 0.14 -24.96
N VAL A 47 22.59 0.25 -26.06
CA VAL A 47 22.99 1.09 -27.19
C VAL A 47 23.11 2.54 -26.75
N LEU A 48 22.12 3.05 -26.00
CA LEU A 48 22.16 4.41 -25.47
C LEU A 48 23.35 4.63 -24.54
N ALA A 49 23.65 3.68 -23.64
CA ALA A 49 24.82 3.76 -22.76
C ALA A 49 26.13 3.88 -23.56
N VAL A 50 26.31 3.03 -24.58
CA VAL A 50 27.51 3.07 -25.44
C VAL A 50 27.60 4.39 -26.22
N VAL A 51 26.48 4.88 -26.77
CA VAL A 51 26.42 6.17 -27.46
C VAL A 51 26.80 7.31 -26.51
N LEU A 52 26.27 7.30 -25.28
CA LEU A 52 26.63 8.30 -24.27
C LEU A 52 28.12 8.26 -23.94
N VAL A 53 28.71 7.07 -23.77
CA VAL A 53 30.17 6.94 -23.56
C VAL A 53 30.95 7.56 -24.73
N ALA A 54 30.55 7.29 -25.97
CA ALA A 54 31.21 7.85 -27.15
C ALA A 54 31.07 9.38 -27.25
N VAL A 55 29.89 9.92 -26.93
CA VAL A 55 29.65 11.37 -26.92
C VAL A 55 30.47 12.06 -25.83
N ILE A 56 30.50 11.50 -24.62
CA ILE A 56 31.30 12.05 -23.52
C ILE A 56 32.78 11.99 -23.88
N ALA A 57 33.27 10.88 -24.46
CA ALA A 57 34.65 10.74 -24.90
C ALA A 57 35.05 11.73 -25.99
N TRP A 58 34.17 11.95 -26.98
CA TRP A 58 34.36 12.98 -27.99
C TRP A 58 34.48 14.37 -27.36
N PHE A 59 33.62 14.68 -26.39
CA PHE A 59 33.63 15.98 -25.72
C PHE A 59 34.89 16.17 -24.87
N ASP A 60 35.32 15.14 -24.13
CA ASP A 60 36.54 15.14 -23.32
C ASP A 60 37.77 15.42 -24.22
N TYR A 61 37.83 14.75 -25.38
CA TYR A 61 38.89 14.94 -26.38
C TYR A 61 38.92 16.36 -26.98
N VAL A 62 37.76 16.94 -27.30
CA VAL A 62 37.67 18.27 -27.91
C VAL A 62 37.94 19.38 -26.89
N THR A 63 37.52 19.20 -25.65
CA THR A 63 37.57 20.25 -24.63
C THR A 63 38.96 20.36 -24.00
N GLY A 64 39.67 19.26 -23.79
CA GLY A 64 41.09 19.20 -23.39
C GLY A 64 41.44 19.71 -21.98
N ASP A 65 40.72 20.72 -21.48
CA ASP A 65 41.02 21.45 -20.24
C ASP A 65 40.14 21.01 -19.06
N PHE A 66 39.01 20.33 -19.31
CA PHE A 66 38.07 19.87 -18.29
C PHE A 66 37.86 18.37 -18.38
N SER A 67 38.15 17.63 -17.30
CA SER A 67 37.82 16.21 -17.26
C SER A 67 36.35 15.99 -16.96
N LEU A 68 35.64 15.29 -17.84
CA LEU A 68 34.25 14.86 -17.65
C LEU A 68 34.12 13.50 -16.97
N ALA A 69 35.13 13.05 -16.20
CA ALA A 69 35.14 11.74 -15.54
C ALA A 69 33.82 11.42 -14.83
N LEU A 70 33.26 12.36 -14.04
CA LEU A 70 31.99 12.13 -13.33
C LEU A 70 30.81 11.79 -14.25
N PHE A 71 30.77 12.35 -15.47
CA PHE A 71 29.65 12.15 -16.41
C PHE A 71 29.60 10.74 -16.97
N TYR A 72 30.71 9.99 -16.94
CA TYR A 72 30.72 8.57 -17.29
C TYR A 72 29.95 7.69 -16.31
N LEU A 73 29.59 8.19 -15.12
CA LEU A 73 28.65 7.47 -14.24
C LEU A 73 27.26 7.35 -14.86
N VAL A 74 26.82 8.31 -15.69
CA VAL A 74 25.48 8.29 -16.30
C VAL A 74 25.24 7.04 -17.14
N PRO A 75 26.08 6.70 -18.14
CA PRO A 75 25.92 5.46 -18.90
C PRO A 75 26.11 4.20 -18.04
N VAL A 76 26.97 4.22 -17.03
CA VAL A 76 27.18 3.11 -16.09
C VAL A 76 25.91 2.82 -15.28
N VAL A 77 25.30 3.86 -14.71
CA VAL A 77 24.05 3.78 -13.96
C VAL A 77 22.92 3.28 -14.87
N LEU A 78 22.80 3.83 -16.07
CA LEU A 78 21.80 3.43 -17.05
C LEU A 78 21.94 1.93 -17.40
N ALA A 79 23.14 1.48 -17.76
CA ALA A 79 23.40 0.08 -18.10
C ALA A 79 23.15 -0.86 -16.91
N THR A 80 23.53 -0.43 -15.70
CA THR A 80 23.28 -1.19 -14.47
C THR A 80 21.80 -1.35 -14.18
N TRP A 81 21.03 -0.27 -14.34
CA TRP A 81 19.60 -0.23 -14.03
C TRP A 81 18.79 -1.14 -14.96
N TYR A 82 19.10 -1.13 -16.27
CA TYR A 82 18.31 -1.84 -17.28
C TYR A 82 18.82 -3.24 -17.61
N ALA A 83 20.14 -3.41 -17.67
CA ALA A 83 20.77 -4.64 -18.13
C ALA A 83 21.58 -5.35 -17.01
N GLY A 84 21.52 -4.84 -15.79
CA GLY A 84 22.06 -5.48 -14.60
C GLY A 84 23.55 -5.24 -14.35
N ARG A 85 24.05 -5.87 -13.28
CA ARG A 85 25.39 -5.64 -12.71
C ARG A 85 26.53 -5.86 -13.70
N LEU A 86 26.45 -6.91 -14.53
CA LEU A 86 27.51 -7.23 -15.51
C LEU A 86 27.62 -6.14 -16.57
N SER A 87 26.50 -5.69 -17.10
CA SER A 87 26.42 -4.61 -18.08
C SER A 87 26.95 -3.28 -17.52
N GLY A 88 26.62 -2.96 -16.26
CA GLY A 88 27.20 -1.83 -15.55
C GLY A 88 28.72 -1.89 -15.44
N TRP A 89 29.28 -3.06 -15.08
CA TRP A 89 30.72 -3.28 -15.03
C TRP A 89 31.38 -3.13 -16.40
N LEU A 90 30.80 -3.72 -17.45
CA LEU A 90 31.33 -3.64 -18.81
C LEU A 90 31.36 -2.19 -19.30
N ILE A 91 30.28 -1.44 -19.09
CA ILE A 91 30.20 -0.02 -19.46
C ILE A 91 31.14 0.83 -18.59
N GLY A 92 31.35 0.48 -17.32
CA GLY A 92 32.31 1.15 -16.44
C GLY A 92 33.75 0.98 -16.94
N VAL A 93 34.13 -0.26 -17.30
CA VAL A 93 35.44 -0.54 -17.88
C VAL A 93 35.60 0.18 -19.24
N LEU A 94 34.57 0.14 -20.09
CA LEU A 94 34.58 0.86 -21.37
C LEU A 94 34.75 2.37 -21.17
N SER A 95 34.08 2.94 -20.17
CA SER A 95 34.17 4.36 -19.84
C SER A 95 35.56 4.75 -19.32
N ALA A 96 36.17 3.93 -18.47
CA ALA A 96 37.52 4.15 -17.98
C ALA A 96 38.56 4.02 -19.11
N ALA A 97 38.36 3.08 -20.05
CA ALA A 97 39.19 2.95 -21.24
C ALA A 97 39.03 4.14 -22.20
N ALA A 98 37.79 4.60 -22.39
CA ALA A 98 37.50 5.79 -23.20
C ALA A 98 38.14 7.04 -22.60
N TRP A 99 38.10 7.20 -21.28
CA TRP A 99 38.81 8.26 -20.56
C TRP A 99 40.33 8.16 -20.73
N LEU A 100 40.91 6.96 -20.62
CA LEU A 100 42.37 6.76 -20.80
C LEU A 100 42.86 7.11 -22.22
N VAL A 101 42.03 6.86 -23.23
CA VAL A 101 42.34 7.16 -24.65
C VAL A 101 42.04 8.62 -25.00
N GLY A 102 41.01 9.20 -24.39
CA GLY A 102 40.55 10.57 -24.60
C GLY A 102 41.34 11.60 -23.80
N ASP A 103 41.91 11.22 -22.65
CA ASP A 103 42.87 12.04 -21.92
C ASP A 103 44.02 12.33 -22.88
N PRO A 104 44.30 13.59 -23.21
CA PRO A 104 45.44 13.95 -24.02
C PRO A 104 46.72 13.67 -23.23
N VAL A 105 47.13 12.40 -23.23
CA VAL A 105 48.37 11.78 -22.77
C VAL A 105 49.63 12.47 -23.36
N LEU A 106 49.47 13.51 -24.17
CA LEU A 106 50.52 14.36 -24.75
C LEU A 106 50.47 15.85 -24.33
N SER A 107 49.48 16.30 -23.56
CA SER A 107 49.34 17.73 -23.18
C SER A 107 49.62 18.03 -21.70
N HIS A 108 49.31 17.12 -20.78
CA HIS A 108 49.70 17.25 -19.37
C HIS A 108 51.00 16.47 -19.13
N SER A 109 52.06 17.17 -18.71
CA SER A 109 53.30 16.52 -18.26
C SER A 109 53.03 15.77 -16.96
N TYR A 110 52.51 14.55 -17.05
CA TYR A 110 52.46 13.64 -15.90
C TYR A 110 53.89 13.40 -15.42
N GLY A 111 54.13 13.64 -14.12
CA GLY A 111 55.46 13.43 -13.55
C GLY A 111 55.94 11.97 -13.61
N HIS A 112 55.05 11.01 -13.89
CA HIS A 112 55.39 9.60 -14.01
C HIS A 112 54.53 8.88 -15.08
N PRO A 113 55.11 8.02 -15.95
CA PRO A 113 54.39 7.30 -17.01
C PRO A 113 53.27 6.36 -16.54
N LEU A 114 53.26 5.95 -15.27
CA LEU A 114 52.23 5.06 -14.70
C LEU A 114 50.95 5.79 -14.25
N MET A 115 50.96 7.12 -14.13
CA MET A 115 49.83 7.87 -13.57
C MET A 115 48.51 7.73 -14.36
N PRO A 116 48.49 7.80 -15.71
CA PRO A 116 47.25 7.64 -16.47
C PRO A 116 46.60 6.27 -16.28
N TYR A 117 47.41 5.21 -16.26
CA TYR A 117 46.94 3.85 -16.02
C TYR A 117 46.38 3.67 -14.61
N TRP A 118 47.00 4.29 -13.61
CA TRP A 118 46.52 4.29 -12.24
C TRP A 118 45.16 5.00 -12.11
N ASN A 119 45.01 6.17 -12.74
CA ASN A 119 43.76 6.91 -12.75
C ASN A 119 42.64 6.12 -13.45
N ALA A 120 42.91 5.52 -14.61
CA ALA A 120 41.95 4.69 -15.31
C ALA A 120 41.53 3.46 -14.48
N ALA A 121 42.48 2.83 -13.79
CA ALA A 121 42.19 1.71 -12.88
C ALA A 121 41.28 2.14 -11.72
N MET A 122 41.53 3.31 -11.13
CA MET A 122 40.71 3.86 -10.05
C MET A 122 39.31 4.24 -10.54
N LEU A 123 39.17 4.81 -11.73
CA LEU A 123 37.86 5.10 -12.33
C LEU A 123 37.07 3.82 -12.61
N ALA A 124 37.71 2.80 -13.20
CA ALA A 124 37.09 1.50 -13.42
C ALA A 124 36.61 0.88 -12.09
N LEU A 125 37.41 0.98 -11.03
CA LEU A 125 37.05 0.52 -9.69
C LEU A 125 35.84 1.28 -9.14
N ILE A 126 35.84 2.62 -9.19
CA ILE A 126 34.72 3.45 -8.71
C ILE A 126 33.43 3.11 -9.47
N TYR A 127 33.48 3.04 -10.80
CA TYR A 127 32.31 2.69 -11.61
C TYR A 127 31.83 1.27 -11.33
N GLY A 128 32.74 0.32 -11.13
CA GLY A 128 32.42 -1.05 -10.74
C GLY A 128 31.74 -1.14 -9.36
N ILE A 129 32.22 -0.34 -8.39
CA ILE A 129 31.60 -0.23 -7.05
C ILE A 129 30.21 0.38 -7.16
N VAL A 130 30.05 1.47 -7.93
CA VAL A 130 28.74 2.11 -8.13
C VAL A 130 27.76 1.14 -8.81
N ALA A 131 28.19 0.45 -9.86
CA ALA A 131 27.37 -0.56 -10.53
C ALA A 131 26.98 -1.70 -9.58
N HIS A 132 27.89 -2.15 -8.73
CA HIS A 132 27.60 -3.17 -7.72
C HIS A 132 26.59 -2.67 -6.69
N LEU A 133 26.85 -1.50 -6.08
CA LEU A 133 26.01 -0.93 -5.03
C LEU A 133 24.60 -0.64 -5.55
N LEU A 134 24.49 -0.01 -6.71
CA LEU A 134 23.20 0.30 -7.33
C LEU A 134 22.42 -0.98 -7.65
N SER A 135 23.08 -2.00 -8.20
CA SER A 135 22.40 -3.27 -8.49
C SER A 135 21.94 -3.97 -7.22
N THR A 136 22.70 -3.89 -6.12
CA THR A 136 22.32 -4.46 -4.83
C THR A 136 21.16 -3.69 -4.21
N LEU A 137 21.21 -2.35 -4.21
CA LEU A 137 20.13 -1.51 -3.71
C LEU A 137 18.81 -1.78 -4.43
N HIS A 138 18.84 -1.86 -5.77
CA HIS A 138 17.64 -2.13 -6.56
C HIS A 138 17.05 -3.51 -6.25
N ARG A 139 17.88 -4.56 -6.10
CA ARG A 139 17.42 -5.89 -5.70
C ARG A 139 16.80 -5.90 -4.30
N LEU A 140 17.45 -5.26 -3.34
CA LEU A 140 16.94 -5.16 -1.97
C LEU A 140 15.59 -4.44 -1.94
N GLN A 141 15.42 -3.40 -2.73
CA GLN A 141 14.15 -2.69 -2.84
C GLN A 141 13.03 -3.61 -3.38
N ILE A 142 13.30 -4.34 -4.47
CA ILE A 142 12.34 -5.30 -5.04
C ILE A 142 12.00 -6.40 -4.03
N GLU A 143 13.01 -6.99 -3.36
CA GLU A 143 12.78 -8.03 -2.35
C GLU A 143 11.96 -7.52 -1.15
N LEU A 144 12.21 -6.30 -0.69
CA LEU A 144 11.43 -5.69 0.39
C LEU A 144 9.99 -5.50 -0.05
N GLN A 145 9.76 -5.02 -1.27
CA GLN A 145 8.42 -4.82 -1.81
C GLN A 145 7.67 -6.16 -1.94
N GLU A 146 8.30 -7.20 -2.48
CA GLU A 146 7.71 -8.55 -2.52
C GLU A 146 7.39 -9.10 -1.12
N ARG A 147 8.27 -8.89 -0.14
CA ARG A 147 8.03 -9.33 1.25
C ARG A 147 6.83 -8.61 1.87
N VAL A 148 6.68 -7.32 1.59
CA VAL A 148 5.52 -6.53 2.04
C VAL A 148 4.25 -7.08 1.39
N GLU A 149 4.24 -7.27 0.07
CA GLU A 149 3.08 -7.81 -0.67
C GLU A 149 2.67 -9.21 -0.19
N ARG A 150 3.63 -10.10 0.06
CA ARG A 150 3.34 -11.43 0.60
C ARG A 150 2.75 -11.37 2.01
N ARG A 151 3.27 -10.47 2.86
CA ARG A 151 2.73 -10.27 4.22
C ARG A 151 1.32 -9.70 4.18
N THR A 152 1.05 -8.71 3.34
CA THR A 152 -0.29 -8.12 3.22
C THR A 152 -1.29 -9.11 2.64
N ALA A 153 -0.90 -9.92 1.64
CA ALA A 153 -1.74 -10.99 1.09
C ALA A 153 -2.07 -12.07 2.14
N SER A 154 -1.08 -12.49 2.93
CA SER A 154 -1.31 -13.48 4.00
C SER A 154 -2.24 -12.95 5.09
N LEU A 155 -2.09 -11.68 5.48
CA LEU A 155 -3.02 -11.02 6.41
C LEU A 155 -4.43 -10.96 5.84
N ALA A 156 -4.60 -10.62 4.56
CA ALA A 156 -5.89 -10.62 3.87
C ALA A 156 -6.58 -11.99 3.93
N GLU A 157 -5.83 -13.06 3.70
CA GLU A 157 -6.34 -14.43 3.76
C GLU A 157 -6.79 -14.82 5.18
N VAL A 158 -6.00 -14.49 6.20
CA VAL A 158 -6.37 -14.74 7.61
C VAL A 158 -7.67 -14.04 7.94
N HIS A 159 -7.84 -12.76 7.57
CA HIS A 159 -9.08 -12.02 7.82
C HIS A 159 -10.28 -12.64 7.10
N HIS A 160 -10.12 -13.04 5.84
CA HIS A 160 -11.16 -13.75 5.11
C HIS A 160 -11.55 -15.07 5.80
N ARG A 161 -10.56 -15.82 6.30
CA ARG A 161 -10.80 -17.04 7.08
C ARG A 161 -11.49 -16.77 8.41
N VAL A 162 -11.13 -15.69 9.12
CA VAL A 162 -11.81 -15.27 10.36
C VAL A 162 -13.28 -14.95 10.08
N LYS A 163 -13.57 -14.19 9.02
CA LYS A 163 -14.96 -13.90 8.59
C LYS A 163 -15.72 -15.20 8.31
N ASN A 164 -15.14 -16.10 7.52
CA ASN A 164 -15.78 -17.39 7.23
C ASN A 164 -16.03 -18.22 8.50
N ASN A 165 -15.07 -18.25 9.42
CA ASN A 165 -15.23 -18.99 10.68
C ASN A 165 -16.35 -18.41 11.54
N LEU A 166 -16.40 -17.08 11.70
CA LEU A 166 -17.48 -16.43 12.46
C LEU A 166 -18.86 -16.67 11.82
N GLN A 167 -18.95 -16.66 10.49
CA GLN A 167 -20.20 -17.00 9.77
C GLN A 167 -20.62 -18.46 9.96
N ILE A 168 -19.68 -19.40 9.91
CA ILE A 168 -19.94 -20.82 10.14
C ILE A 168 -20.41 -21.04 11.57
N ILE A 169 -19.74 -20.45 12.56
CA ILE A 169 -20.10 -20.56 13.97
C ILE A 169 -21.52 -19.98 14.19
N SER A 170 -21.80 -18.80 13.64
CA SER A 170 -23.14 -18.19 13.69
C SER A 170 -24.21 -19.11 13.08
N SER A 171 -23.93 -19.75 11.94
CA SER A 171 -24.87 -20.65 11.27
C SER A 171 -25.10 -21.94 12.06
N LEU A 172 -24.05 -22.51 12.65
CA LEU A 172 -24.15 -23.69 13.51
C LEU A 172 -24.96 -23.38 14.77
N LEU A 173 -24.78 -22.21 15.38
CA LEU A 173 -25.59 -21.78 16.52
C LEU A 173 -27.07 -21.68 16.15
N MET A 174 -27.41 -21.14 14.98
CA MET A 174 -28.80 -21.12 14.50
C MET A 174 -29.38 -22.53 14.34
N LEU A 175 -28.64 -23.44 13.70
CA LEU A 175 -29.09 -24.83 13.49
C LEU A 175 -29.24 -25.61 14.81
N GLN A 176 -28.40 -25.32 15.82
CA GLN A 176 -28.54 -25.93 17.13
C GLN A 176 -29.70 -25.31 17.92
N ALA A 177 -29.95 -24.00 17.78
CA ALA A 177 -31.09 -23.33 18.38
C ALA A 177 -32.43 -23.91 17.88
N GLU A 178 -32.56 -24.21 16.58
CA GLU A 178 -33.78 -24.81 16.01
C GLU A 178 -34.16 -26.15 16.65
N LYS A 179 -33.16 -26.95 17.06
CA LYS A 179 -33.36 -28.28 17.68
C LYS A 179 -33.79 -28.22 19.15
N LEU A 180 -33.72 -27.05 19.78
CA LEU A 180 -34.08 -26.89 21.18
C LEU A 180 -35.61 -26.79 21.34
N SER A 181 -36.17 -27.61 22.22
CA SER A 181 -37.61 -27.57 22.53
C SER A 181 -37.97 -26.45 23.51
N ASN A 182 -37.01 -26.03 24.34
CA ASN A 182 -37.19 -25.05 25.40
C ASN A 182 -36.91 -23.63 24.89
N ALA A 183 -37.87 -22.72 25.11
CA ALA A 183 -37.77 -21.32 24.72
C ALA A 183 -36.63 -20.58 25.45
N ALA A 184 -36.33 -20.95 26.70
CA ALA A 184 -35.23 -20.35 27.45
C ALA A 184 -33.87 -20.66 26.82
N ASP A 185 -33.65 -21.92 26.41
CA ASP A 185 -32.38 -22.33 25.80
C ASP A 185 -32.21 -21.73 24.40
N LYS A 186 -33.31 -21.62 23.61
CA LYS A 186 -33.29 -20.90 22.32
C LYS A 186 -32.82 -19.47 22.46
N THR A 187 -33.30 -18.76 23.48
CA THR A 187 -32.95 -17.36 23.73
C THR A 187 -31.45 -17.20 24.00
N VAL A 188 -30.82 -18.12 24.75
CA VAL A 188 -29.38 -18.08 25.03
C VAL A 188 -28.55 -18.26 23.76
N PHE A 189 -28.99 -19.12 22.84
CA PHE A 189 -28.32 -19.32 21.56
C PHE A 189 -28.47 -18.11 20.62
N ASP A 190 -29.64 -17.48 20.58
CA ASP A 190 -29.88 -16.24 19.83
C ASP A 190 -28.98 -15.10 20.32
N GLU A 191 -28.76 -14.98 21.63
CA GLU A 191 -27.82 -14.00 22.19
C GLU A 191 -26.36 -14.28 21.79
N CYS A 192 -25.95 -15.55 21.81
CA CYS A 192 -24.60 -15.93 21.40
C CYS A 192 -24.38 -15.62 19.92
N ARG A 193 -25.39 -15.85 19.07
CA ARG A 193 -25.37 -15.48 17.66
C ARG A 193 -25.19 -13.98 17.48
N ASP A 194 -25.98 -13.17 18.18
CA ASP A 194 -25.98 -11.72 18.00
C ASP A 194 -24.65 -11.07 18.46
N ARG A 195 -24.01 -11.63 19.50
CA ARG A 195 -22.62 -11.29 19.89
C ARG A 195 -21.61 -11.58 18.78
N ILE A 196 -21.66 -12.80 18.22
CA ILE A 196 -20.72 -13.22 17.16
C ILE A 196 -20.92 -12.40 15.90
N TYR A 197 -22.17 -12.08 15.56
CA TYR A 197 -22.50 -11.26 14.40
C TYR A 197 -21.98 -9.82 14.56
N SER A 198 -22.14 -9.23 15.74
CA SER A 198 -21.60 -7.90 16.07
C SER A 198 -20.06 -7.86 15.94
N MET A 199 -19.37 -8.86 16.50
CA MET A 199 -17.91 -8.98 16.41
C MET A 199 -17.42 -9.19 14.96
N ALA A 200 -18.14 -9.98 14.17
CA ALA A 200 -17.84 -10.18 12.74
C ALA A 200 -17.95 -8.87 11.94
N ARG A 201 -18.93 -8.01 12.26
CA ARG A 201 -19.13 -6.70 11.60
C ARG A 201 -18.03 -5.70 11.96
N LEU A 202 -17.54 -5.71 13.19
CA LEU A 202 -16.36 -4.91 13.58
C LEU A 202 -15.12 -5.31 12.80
N HIS A 203 -14.86 -6.62 12.70
CA HIS A 203 -13.74 -7.14 11.91
C HIS A 203 -13.84 -6.79 10.41
N GLU A 204 -15.06 -6.77 9.83
CA GLU A 204 -15.26 -6.40 8.43
C GLU A 204 -15.00 -4.92 8.14
N ARG A 205 -15.43 -4.01 9.02
CA ARG A 205 -15.23 -2.57 8.86
C ARG A 205 -13.76 -2.17 8.91
N LEU A 206 -13.00 -2.68 9.87
CA LEU A 206 -11.59 -2.34 10.02
C LEU A 206 -10.72 -2.75 8.84
N TYR A 207 -11.04 -3.85 8.17
CA TYR A 207 -10.28 -4.27 7.00
C TYR A 207 -10.70 -3.51 5.74
N SER A 208 -11.97 -3.14 5.62
CA SER A 208 -12.47 -2.37 4.45
C SER A 208 -12.05 -0.89 4.48
N SER A 209 -11.77 -0.31 5.65
CA SER A 209 -11.27 1.06 5.76
C SER A 209 -9.77 1.21 5.46
N GLY A 210 -8.99 0.12 5.46
CA GLY A 210 -7.53 0.14 5.19
C GLY A 210 -6.67 0.81 6.28
N GLU A 211 -7.27 1.66 7.11
CA GLU A 211 -6.69 2.28 8.29
C GLU A 211 -7.09 1.48 9.53
N PHE A 212 -6.12 0.78 10.12
CA PHE A 212 -6.28 -0.02 11.34
C PHE A 212 -6.41 0.84 12.62
N SER A 213 -6.41 2.18 12.48
CA SER A 213 -6.15 3.11 13.59
C SER A 213 -7.37 3.85 14.11
N ASP A 214 -8.41 4.06 13.30
CA ASP A 214 -9.50 4.97 13.67
C ASP A 214 -10.87 4.41 13.27
N LEU A 215 -11.37 3.42 14.00
CA LEU A 215 -12.76 2.97 13.85
C LEU A 215 -13.69 3.94 14.59
N ASP A 216 -14.61 4.58 13.89
CA ASP A 216 -15.67 5.38 14.51
C ASP A 216 -16.66 4.48 15.26
N PHE A 217 -16.47 4.39 16.58
CA PHE A 217 -17.28 3.55 17.44
C PHE A 217 -18.71 4.06 17.56
N ALA A 218 -18.95 5.37 17.44
CA ALA A 218 -20.30 5.93 17.53
C ALA A 218 -21.18 5.45 16.37
N ALA A 219 -20.61 5.40 15.15
CA ALA A 219 -21.28 4.84 13.99
C ALA A 219 -21.56 3.33 14.15
N HIS A 220 -20.64 2.59 14.78
CA HIS A 220 -20.84 1.16 15.05
C HIS A 220 -21.92 0.89 16.10
N LEU A 221 -21.89 1.63 17.22
CA LEU A 221 -22.87 1.53 18.30
C LEU A 221 -24.30 1.76 17.79
N ARG A 222 -24.47 2.74 16.90
CA ARG A 222 -25.77 3.05 16.28
C ARG A 222 -26.32 1.89 15.45
N GLU A 223 -25.49 1.32 14.55
CA GLU A 223 -25.89 0.15 13.77
C GLU A 223 -26.22 -1.06 14.64
N MET A 224 -25.41 -1.30 15.68
CA MET A 224 -25.64 -2.42 16.60
C MET A 224 -26.96 -2.27 17.35
N ALA A 225 -27.24 -1.08 17.88
CA ALA A 225 -28.47 -0.81 18.60
C ALA A 225 -29.70 -0.92 17.69
N GLU A 226 -29.63 -0.39 16.47
CA GLU A 226 -30.71 -0.54 15.47
C GLU A 226 -30.99 -2.00 15.14
N MET A 227 -29.94 -2.80 14.94
CA MET A 227 -30.08 -4.23 14.67
C MET A 227 -30.76 -4.96 15.83
N LEU A 228 -30.29 -4.76 17.06
CA LEU A 228 -30.79 -5.45 18.26
C LEU A 228 -32.24 -5.07 18.57
N VAL A 229 -32.59 -3.78 18.42
CA VAL A 229 -33.98 -3.33 18.57
C VAL A 229 -34.87 -3.99 17.52
N ARG A 230 -34.43 -4.06 16.25
CA ARG A 230 -35.21 -4.70 15.18
C ARG A 230 -35.39 -6.20 15.39
N SER A 231 -34.41 -6.91 15.95
CA SER A 231 -34.48 -8.36 16.16
C SER A 231 -35.27 -8.76 17.41
N HIS A 232 -35.28 -7.93 18.46
CA HIS A 232 -35.88 -8.30 19.75
C HIS A 232 -37.16 -7.56 20.10
N THR A 233 -37.59 -6.55 19.32
CA THR A 233 -38.88 -5.89 19.58
C THR A 233 -40.04 -6.84 19.28
N PRO A 234 -40.90 -7.16 20.26
CA PRO A 234 -42.06 -8.03 20.04
C PRO A 234 -43.07 -7.41 19.07
N GLN A 235 -43.76 -8.25 18.29
CA GLN A 235 -44.83 -7.79 17.40
C GLN A 235 -45.94 -7.07 18.19
N GLY A 236 -46.27 -5.84 17.79
CA GLY A 236 -47.26 -5.00 18.46
C GLY A 236 -46.71 -4.00 19.47
N CYS A 237 -45.39 -4.00 19.74
CA CYS A 237 -44.74 -3.01 20.59
C CYS A 237 -44.03 -1.95 19.73
N THR A 238 -44.13 -0.67 20.11
CA THR A 238 -43.40 0.43 19.44
C THR A 238 -42.27 0.89 20.35
N LEU A 239 -41.04 0.53 19.99
CA LEU A 239 -39.83 0.95 20.70
C LEU A 239 -39.18 2.12 19.97
N VAL A 240 -38.87 3.19 20.70
CA VAL A 240 -38.15 4.35 20.16
C VAL A 240 -36.69 4.25 20.56
N LEU A 241 -35.80 4.21 19.57
CA LEU A 241 -34.36 4.19 19.76
C LEU A 241 -33.79 5.62 19.57
N ASP A 242 -33.14 6.17 20.59
CA ASP A 242 -32.38 7.43 20.53
C ASP A 242 -30.91 7.16 20.89
N VAL A 243 -30.02 7.20 19.88
CA VAL A 243 -28.57 6.97 20.07
C VAL A 243 -27.82 8.29 19.95
N ARG A 244 -27.41 8.82 21.10
CA ARG A 244 -26.55 10.00 21.23
C ARG A 244 -25.12 9.59 21.56
N ALA A 245 -24.26 9.61 20.55
CA ALA A 245 -22.86 9.29 20.66
C ALA A 245 -22.07 10.24 19.76
N ASP A 246 -21.06 10.88 20.33
CA ASP A 246 -20.10 11.70 19.59
C ASP A 246 -19.10 10.79 18.87
N PRO A 247 -18.63 11.17 17.66
CA PRO A 247 -17.63 10.38 16.93
C PRO A 247 -16.38 10.17 17.79
N VAL A 248 -16.03 8.90 18.00
CA VAL A 248 -14.83 8.52 18.77
C VAL A 248 -14.12 7.44 17.98
N ALA A 249 -12.88 7.73 17.64
CA ALA A 249 -12.00 6.80 16.99
C ALA A 249 -11.31 5.92 18.04
N VAL A 250 -11.38 4.60 17.86
CA VAL A 250 -10.76 3.60 18.74
C VAL A 250 -10.05 2.53 17.91
N ASP A 251 -9.08 1.87 18.52
CA ASP A 251 -8.46 0.67 17.96
C ASP A 251 -9.44 -0.54 17.97
N LEU A 252 -9.09 -1.59 17.22
CA LEU A 252 -9.92 -2.79 17.09
C LEU A 252 -10.19 -3.47 18.44
N ASP A 253 -9.17 -3.63 19.27
CA ASP A 253 -9.27 -4.37 20.52
C ASP A 253 -10.21 -3.63 21.50
N THR A 254 -10.13 -2.30 21.54
CA THR A 254 -11.05 -1.45 22.30
C THR A 254 -12.44 -1.49 21.67
N ALA A 255 -12.58 -1.41 20.35
CA ALA A 255 -13.88 -1.48 19.67
C ALA A 255 -14.62 -2.80 19.95
N VAL A 256 -13.91 -3.93 19.92
CA VAL A 256 -14.45 -5.26 20.25
C VAL A 256 -14.92 -5.30 21.69
N THR A 257 -14.09 -4.81 22.62
CA THR A 257 -14.41 -4.80 24.04
C THR A 257 -15.64 -3.92 24.34
N LEU A 258 -15.66 -2.70 23.81
CA LEU A 258 -16.79 -1.79 23.93
C LEU A 258 -18.05 -2.33 23.25
N GLY A 259 -17.89 -2.97 22.09
CA GLY A 259 -18.99 -3.58 21.35
C GLY A 259 -19.65 -4.73 22.12
N LEU A 260 -18.85 -5.56 22.81
CA LEU A 260 -19.37 -6.59 23.71
C LEU A 260 -20.13 -5.98 24.89
N ILE A 261 -19.54 -4.99 25.58
CA ILE A 261 -20.18 -4.31 26.71
C ILE A 261 -21.51 -3.68 26.28
N ALA A 262 -21.51 -2.96 25.16
CA ALA A 262 -22.72 -2.33 24.63
C ALA A 262 -23.79 -3.36 24.28
N ASN A 263 -23.43 -4.47 23.64
CA ASN A 263 -24.37 -5.53 23.30
C ASN A 263 -25.04 -6.13 24.54
N GLU A 264 -24.27 -6.43 25.60
CA GLU A 264 -24.81 -6.95 26.86
C GLU A 264 -25.80 -5.99 27.51
N LEU A 265 -25.45 -4.71 27.56
CA LEU A 265 -26.29 -3.69 28.17
C LEU A 265 -27.59 -3.51 27.38
N LEU A 266 -27.51 -3.49 26.05
CA LEU A 266 -28.67 -3.36 25.17
C LEU A 266 -29.60 -4.58 25.24
N LEU A 267 -29.05 -5.80 25.19
CA LEU A 267 -29.82 -7.03 25.35
C LEU A 267 -30.52 -7.08 26.71
N ASN A 268 -29.81 -6.76 27.79
CA ASN A 268 -30.42 -6.71 29.12
C ASN A 268 -31.53 -5.67 29.21
N ALA A 269 -31.33 -4.48 28.63
CA ALA A 269 -32.35 -3.44 28.59
C ALA A 269 -33.60 -3.88 27.79
N LEU A 270 -33.41 -4.55 26.65
CA LEU A 270 -34.51 -5.04 25.82
C LEU A 270 -35.29 -6.17 26.52
N LYS A 271 -34.60 -7.07 27.20
CA LYS A 271 -35.22 -8.21 27.92
C LYS A 271 -35.99 -7.79 29.16
N HIS A 272 -35.39 -6.92 29.97
CA HIS A 272 -35.89 -6.62 31.32
C HIS A 272 -36.52 -5.24 31.46
N GLY A 273 -36.15 -4.29 30.59
CA GLY A 273 -36.59 -2.89 30.70
C GLY A 273 -38.06 -2.67 30.35
N PHE A 274 -38.71 -3.63 29.69
CA PHE A 274 -40.10 -3.53 29.22
C PHE A 274 -41.02 -4.62 29.78
N SER A 275 -40.54 -5.41 30.75
CA SER A 275 -41.34 -6.45 31.41
C SER A 275 -42.45 -5.81 32.24
N GLY A 276 -43.66 -5.68 31.68
CA GLY A 276 -44.84 -5.13 32.36
C GLY A 276 -45.51 -3.91 31.69
N ARG A 277 -45.13 -3.58 30.45
CA ARG A 277 -45.81 -2.60 29.60
C ARG A 277 -46.34 -3.23 28.33
#